data_AF-A0AAV2RQ26-F1
#
_entry.id   AF-A0AAV2RQ26-F1
#
_cell.length_a   1.000
_cell.length_b   1.000
_cell.length_c   1.000
_cell.angle_alpha   90.00
_cell.angle_beta   90.00
_cell.angle_gamma   90.00
#
_symmetry.space_group_name_H-M   'P 1'
#
loop_
_entity.id
_entity.type
_entity.pdbx_description
1 polymer ?
#
loop_
_entity_poly.entity_id
_entity_poly.type
_entity_poly.pdbx_seq_one_letter_code
_entity_poly.pdbx_strand_id
1 'polypeptide(L)'
;MAALPPTAPLITDEDTNKFKVIYVLNSAGQSVLLTVYQHYKRFDVTKSIKEHLIHDFRIPLRSYRDKFDSTMRNVIENTPESGEKYDISLLIKCLRVLSEQYDRHNQNRWTDESELECKCQKLATKRNETFHSFSGLTIPEMRKEIEAIELLVKDILSSLKVRYPAEIVKINDFEQKTDKKISTILVEPLGRSEIKYCLFQKYLKTLRDEIPNYKDRCKSWGQLKILDFLLKSSTFHDIRLLFTDIIVEKSDSLKSNTRVDYKDILTLASNLAILLISSEAGGGKTTIFRYVINDWGEGASTMNEGDYDLIFPMLFRDPHTSSVEDLIFDLLPSIKKSMDTDDIMSCIEDPSQKILFFCDGYDE
;
A
#
# COMPACT_ATOMS: atom_id res chain seq x y z
N MET A 1 -10.35 -36.24 20.23
CA MET A 1 -11.10 -35.54 19.17
C MET A 1 -10.51 -34.15 19.10
N ALA A 2 -9.69 -33.88 18.08
CA ALA A 2 -9.08 -32.57 17.88
C ALA A 2 -10.21 -31.57 17.59
N ALA A 3 -10.28 -30.50 18.38
CA ALA A 3 -11.17 -29.38 18.10
C ALA A 3 -10.75 -28.78 16.75
N LEU A 4 -11.72 -28.65 15.84
CA LEU A 4 -11.55 -27.90 14.60
C LEU A 4 -11.05 -26.49 14.96
N PRO A 5 -10.09 -25.92 14.20
CA PRO A 5 -9.68 -24.54 14.39
C PRO A 5 -10.90 -23.61 14.24
N PRO A 6 -10.89 -22.45 14.90
CA PRO A 6 -12.01 -21.52 14.86
C PRO A 6 -12.31 -21.19 13.39
N THR A 7 -13.54 -21.49 12.99
CA THR A 7 -14.09 -21.17 11.68
C THR A 7 -13.78 -19.73 11.31
N ALA A 8 -13.30 -19.52 10.09
CA ALA A 8 -13.10 -18.22 9.45
C ALA A 8 -14.16 -17.19 9.85
N PRO A 9 -13.83 -15.90 9.97
CA PRO A 9 -14.78 -14.87 10.37
C PRO A 9 -16.04 -14.98 9.51
N LEU A 10 -17.19 -15.24 10.16
CA LEU A 10 -18.48 -15.32 9.47
C LEU A 10 -18.71 -13.99 8.75
N ILE A 11 -18.63 -14.00 7.43
CA ILE A 11 -19.00 -12.87 6.58
C ILE A 11 -20.49 -12.66 6.78
N THR A 12 -20.86 -11.51 7.35
CA THR A 12 -22.27 -11.18 7.56
C THR A 12 -22.93 -10.75 6.24
N ASP A 13 -24.26 -10.74 6.20
CA ASP A 13 -24.99 -10.15 5.07
C ASP A 13 -24.65 -8.66 4.90
N GLU A 14 -24.37 -7.96 6.01
CA GLU A 14 -23.96 -6.56 6.00
C GLU A 14 -22.53 -6.36 5.46
N ASP A 15 -21.60 -7.28 5.76
CA ASP A 15 -20.28 -7.32 5.12
C ASP A 15 -20.42 -7.56 3.60
N THR A 16 -21.30 -8.49 3.21
CA THR A 16 -21.54 -8.81 1.79
C THR A 16 -22.08 -7.59 1.03
N ASN A 17 -22.99 -6.83 1.65
CA ASN A 17 -23.50 -5.57 1.10
C ASN A 17 -22.36 -4.54 0.95
N LYS A 18 -21.47 -4.40 1.95
CA LYS A 18 -20.31 -3.53 1.85
C LYS A 18 -19.35 -3.98 0.74
N PHE A 19 -19.13 -5.29 0.58
CA PHE A 19 -18.27 -5.84 -0.47
C PHE A 19 -18.81 -5.49 -1.86
N LYS A 20 -20.14 -5.47 -2.06
CA LYS A 20 -20.73 -5.00 -3.32
C LYS A 20 -20.35 -3.57 -3.64
N VAL A 21 -20.42 -2.65 -2.67
CA VAL A 21 -20.02 -1.24 -2.86
C VAL A 21 -18.53 -1.15 -3.22
N ILE A 22 -17.68 -1.86 -2.47
CA ILE A 22 -16.22 -1.92 -2.73
C ILE A 22 -15.94 -2.45 -4.13
N TYR A 23 -16.63 -3.53 -4.53
CA TYR A 23 -16.46 -4.15 -5.83
C TYR A 23 -16.94 -3.26 -6.97
N VAL A 24 -18.05 -2.51 -6.80
CA VAL A 24 -18.48 -1.51 -7.80
C VAL A 24 -17.42 -0.43 -8.00
N LEU A 25 -16.86 0.12 -6.92
CA LEU A 25 -15.78 1.12 -7.00
C LEU A 25 -14.57 0.56 -7.73
N ASN A 26 -14.05 -0.59 -7.30
CA ASN A 26 -12.83 -1.16 -7.85
C ASN A 26 -13.01 -1.81 -9.21
N SER A 27 -14.24 -2.01 -9.69
CA SER A 27 -14.50 -2.57 -11.01
C SER A 27 -15.00 -1.52 -11.99
N ALA A 28 -16.18 -0.95 -11.77
CA ALA A 28 -16.77 0.08 -12.63
C ALA A 28 -16.02 1.41 -12.50
N GLY A 29 -15.75 1.85 -11.26
CA GLY A 29 -15.02 3.10 -11.00
C GLY A 29 -13.60 3.09 -11.59
N GLN A 30 -12.87 1.99 -11.38
CA GLN A 30 -11.56 1.76 -12.01
C GLN A 30 -11.65 1.83 -13.54
N SER A 31 -12.60 1.10 -14.14
CA SER A 31 -12.76 1.06 -15.60
C SER A 31 -13.04 2.45 -16.18
N VAL A 32 -13.84 3.27 -15.50
CA VAL A 32 -14.16 4.64 -15.92
C VAL A 32 -12.92 5.52 -15.89
N LEU A 33 -12.11 5.45 -14.83
CA LEU A 33 -10.87 6.23 -14.75
C LEU A 33 -9.84 5.79 -15.79
N LEU A 34 -9.76 4.50 -16.07
CA LEU A 34 -8.92 3.98 -17.15
C LEU A 34 -9.40 4.49 -18.52
N THR A 35 -10.71 4.49 -18.77
CA THR A 35 -11.29 5.07 -19.98
C THR A 35 -10.97 6.56 -20.10
N VAL A 36 -11.09 7.33 -19.00
CA VAL A 36 -10.69 8.76 -18.99
C VAL A 36 -9.21 8.92 -19.33
N TYR A 37 -8.34 8.10 -18.75
CA TYR A 37 -6.90 8.10 -19.05
C TYR A 37 -6.64 7.80 -20.53
N GLN A 38 -7.29 6.79 -21.09
CA GLN A 38 -7.10 6.40 -22.49
C GLN A 38 -7.57 7.50 -23.46
N HIS A 39 -8.60 8.25 -23.11
CA HIS A 39 -9.08 9.37 -23.93
C HIS A 39 -8.23 10.62 -23.76
N TYR A 40 -7.45 10.73 -22.69
CA TYR A 40 -6.51 11.81 -22.47
C TYR A 40 -5.42 11.79 -23.57
N LYS A 41 -5.63 12.63 -24.59
CA LYS A 41 -4.78 12.76 -25.80
C LYS A 41 -4.63 11.51 -26.69
N ARG A 42 -5.66 10.66 -26.76
CA ARG A 42 -5.71 9.46 -27.63
C ARG A 42 -4.54 8.52 -27.35
N PHE A 43 -4.53 7.98 -26.14
CA PHE A 43 -3.65 6.89 -25.76
C PHE A 43 -3.67 5.81 -26.85
N ASP A 44 -2.48 5.44 -27.33
CA ASP A 44 -2.35 4.26 -28.16
C ASP A 44 -2.48 3.05 -27.24
N VAL A 45 -3.60 2.33 -27.38
CA VAL A 45 -3.89 1.13 -26.60
C VAL A 45 -2.85 0.02 -26.76
N THR A 46 -1.97 0.10 -27.78
CA THR A 46 -0.85 -0.83 -27.99
C THR A 46 0.45 -0.43 -27.28
N LYS A 47 0.41 0.61 -26.45
CA LYS A 47 1.54 1.09 -25.66
C LYS A 47 1.26 0.92 -24.17
N SER A 48 2.30 0.70 -23.40
CA SER A 48 2.22 0.77 -21.94
C SER A 48 1.97 2.21 -21.45
N ILE A 49 1.36 2.35 -20.25
CA ILE A 49 1.22 3.65 -19.57
C ILE A 49 2.60 4.31 -19.39
N LYS A 50 3.66 3.53 -19.13
CA LYS A 50 5.03 4.04 -19.04
C LYS A 50 5.47 4.70 -20.34
N GLU A 51 5.27 4.03 -21.47
CA GLU A 51 5.65 4.55 -22.78
C GLU A 51 4.86 5.80 -23.12
N HIS A 52 3.56 5.81 -22.83
CA HIS A 52 2.74 7.00 -23.03
C HIS A 52 3.20 8.19 -22.17
N LEU A 53 3.52 7.96 -20.90
CA LEU A 53 4.00 9.02 -20.01
C LEU A 53 5.39 9.55 -20.44
N ILE A 54 6.34 8.66 -20.72
CA ILE A 54 7.73 9.03 -20.98
C ILE A 54 7.94 9.49 -22.43
N HIS A 55 7.40 8.76 -23.41
CA HIS A 55 7.66 9.03 -24.82
C HIS A 55 6.65 10.00 -25.42
N ASP A 56 5.36 9.77 -25.22
CA ASP A 56 4.32 10.58 -25.86
C ASP A 56 4.12 11.91 -25.11
N PHE A 57 4.17 11.89 -23.77
CA PHE A 57 4.09 13.08 -22.93
C PHE A 57 5.44 13.69 -22.52
N ARG A 58 6.56 13.09 -22.96
CA ARG A 58 7.93 13.59 -22.76
C ARG A 58 8.27 13.89 -21.29
N ILE A 59 7.73 13.10 -20.36
CA ILE A 59 8.06 13.25 -18.94
C ILE A 59 9.51 12.77 -18.71
N PRO A 60 10.40 13.63 -18.17
CA PRO A 60 11.78 13.22 -17.90
C PRO A 60 11.83 12.04 -16.94
N LEU A 61 12.71 11.07 -17.21
CA LEU A 61 12.88 9.87 -16.36
C LEU A 61 13.10 10.18 -14.89
N ARG A 62 13.84 11.26 -14.59
CA ARG A 62 14.03 11.74 -13.21
C ARG A 62 12.70 12.13 -12.57
N SER A 63 11.91 12.97 -13.25
CA SER A 63 10.59 13.38 -12.76
C SER A 63 9.62 12.20 -12.63
N TYR A 64 9.69 11.22 -13.53
CA TYR A 64 8.92 9.99 -13.41
C TYR A 64 9.28 9.21 -12.13
N ARG A 65 10.57 9.07 -11.82
CA ARG A 65 11.04 8.41 -10.60
C ARG A 65 10.69 9.17 -9.33
N ASP A 66 10.69 10.50 -9.38
CA ASP A 66 10.32 11.34 -8.24
C ASP A 66 8.81 11.29 -7.98
N LYS A 67 7.98 11.20 -9.04
CA LYS A 67 6.53 11.19 -8.91
C LYS A 67 5.96 9.82 -8.57
N PHE A 68 6.52 8.72 -9.07
CA PHE A 68 6.02 7.35 -8.83
C PHE A 68 7.04 6.56 -8.03
N ASP A 69 6.65 5.94 -6.91
CA ASP A 69 7.55 5.10 -6.12
C ASP A 69 7.88 3.76 -6.81
N SER A 70 8.77 2.95 -6.22
CA SER A 70 9.22 1.67 -6.79
C SER A 70 8.06 0.72 -7.09
N THR A 71 7.11 0.58 -6.16
CA THR A 71 5.91 -0.24 -6.32
C THR A 71 5.06 0.24 -7.49
N MET A 72 4.71 1.53 -7.52
CA MET A 72 3.90 2.11 -8.59
C MET A 72 4.57 1.94 -9.94
N ARG A 73 5.89 2.14 -10.03
CA ARG A 73 6.67 1.91 -11.25
C ARG A 73 6.62 0.45 -11.66
N ASN A 74 6.77 -0.48 -10.72
CA ASN A 74 6.68 -1.92 -10.98
C ASN A 74 5.29 -2.32 -11.53
N VAL A 75 4.22 -1.74 -10.99
CA VAL A 75 2.85 -1.94 -11.49
C VAL A 75 2.71 -1.35 -12.89
N ILE A 76 3.17 -0.12 -13.13
CA ILE A 76 3.11 0.51 -14.46
C ILE A 76 3.92 -0.28 -15.51
N GLU A 77 5.05 -0.87 -15.11
CA GLU A 77 5.93 -1.61 -16.01
C GLU A 77 5.40 -3.01 -16.36
N ASN A 78 4.75 -3.67 -15.41
CA ASN A 78 4.33 -5.08 -15.55
C ASN A 78 2.83 -5.27 -15.73
N THR A 79 2.04 -4.19 -15.74
CA THR A 79 0.59 -4.27 -16.00
C THR A 79 0.33 -4.17 -17.50
N PRO A 80 -0.38 -5.16 -18.09
CA PRO A 80 -0.73 -5.12 -19.50
C PRO A 80 -1.62 -3.92 -19.83
N GLU A 81 -1.70 -3.61 -21.13
CA GLU A 81 -2.45 -2.50 -21.71
C GLU A 81 -3.94 -2.45 -21.31
N SER A 82 -4.51 -3.62 -20.99
CA SER A 82 -5.88 -3.75 -20.47
C SER A 82 -6.10 -3.00 -19.15
N GLY A 83 -5.02 -2.68 -18.43
CA GLY A 83 -5.03 -1.83 -17.25
C GLY A 83 -5.73 -2.42 -16.03
N GLU A 84 -6.07 -3.70 -16.05
CA GLU A 84 -6.86 -4.38 -15.01
C GLU A 84 -6.21 -4.34 -13.62
N LYS A 85 -4.88 -4.18 -13.54
CA LYS A 85 -4.16 -4.09 -12.27
C LYS A 85 -3.94 -2.66 -11.76
N TYR A 86 -4.33 -1.63 -12.50
CA TYR A 86 -4.19 -0.25 -12.03
C TYR A 86 -5.26 0.06 -11.00
N ASP A 87 -4.89 0.30 -9.76
CA ASP A 87 -5.85 0.81 -8.78
C ASP A 87 -6.27 2.27 -9.07
N ILE A 88 -7.35 2.70 -8.43
CA ILE A 88 -7.90 4.05 -8.60
C ILE A 88 -6.88 5.14 -8.21
N SER A 89 -6.09 4.91 -7.15
CA SER A 89 -5.13 5.89 -6.64
C SER A 89 -4.01 6.14 -7.66
N LEU A 90 -3.49 5.08 -8.26
CA LEU A 90 -2.47 5.11 -9.29
C LEU A 90 -3.02 5.75 -10.58
N LEU A 91 -4.24 5.42 -11.00
CA LEU A 91 -4.89 6.06 -12.15
C LEU A 91 -5.06 7.57 -11.96
N ILE A 92 -5.49 8.01 -10.78
CA ILE A 92 -5.58 9.44 -10.46
C ILE A 92 -4.20 10.09 -10.48
N LYS A 93 -3.18 9.43 -9.95
CA LYS A 93 -1.82 9.95 -9.97
C LYS A 93 -1.32 10.10 -11.42
N CYS A 94 -1.54 9.10 -12.27
CA CYS A 94 -1.26 9.16 -13.69
C CYS A 94 -2.00 10.33 -14.38
N LEU A 95 -3.31 10.50 -14.11
CA LEU A 95 -4.11 11.60 -14.65
C LEU A 95 -3.60 12.98 -14.18
N ARG A 96 -3.20 13.12 -12.90
CA ARG A 96 -2.59 14.34 -12.38
C ARG A 96 -1.33 14.70 -13.14
N VAL A 97 -0.42 13.73 -13.29
CA VAL A 97 0.83 13.95 -14.03
C VAL A 97 0.57 14.38 -15.47
N LEU A 98 -0.42 13.77 -16.15
CA LEU A 98 -0.83 14.18 -17.49
C LEU A 98 -1.41 15.59 -17.52
N SER A 99 -2.31 15.92 -16.59
CA SER A 99 -2.96 17.23 -16.51
C SER A 99 -1.96 18.36 -16.27
N GLU A 100 -0.98 18.15 -15.39
CA GLU A 100 0.06 19.12 -15.04
C GLU A 100 0.99 19.41 -16.22
N GLN A 101 1.27 18.42 -17.07
CA GLN A 101 2.07 18.64 -18.28
C GLN A 101 1.27 19.35 -19.38
N TYR A 102 -0.05 19.15 -19.41
CA TYR A 102 -0.93 19.73 -20.42
C TYR A 102 -1.23 21.21 -20.17
N ASP A 103 -1.51 21.59 -18.92
CA ASP A 103 -1.86 22.96 -18.55
C ASP A 103 -1.26 23.32 -17.19
N ARG A 104 0.00 23.78 -17.22
CA ARG A 104 0.74 24.19 -16.02
C ARG A 104 0.13 25.38 -15.27
N HIS A 105 -0.80 26.09 -15.89
CA HIS A 105 -1.34 27.35 -15.38
C HIS A 105 -2.70 27.22 -14.71
N ASN A 106 -3.43 26.12 -14.95
CA ASN A 106 -4.73 25.89 -14.34
C ASN A 106 -4.67 24.88 -13.19
N GLN A 107 -4.18 25.34 -12.04
CA GLN A 107 -4.12 24.53 -10.80
C GLN A 107 -5.50 24.20 -10.22
N ASN A 108 -6.56 24.92 -10.65
CA ASN A 108 -7.89 24.79 -10.08
C ASN A 108 -8.71 23.62 -10.67
N ARG A 109 -8.22 22.92 -11.71
CA ARG A 109 -8.97 21.80 -12.34
C ARG A 109 -9.30 20.65 -11.41
N TRP A 110 -8.48 20.45 -10.38
CA TRP A 110 -8.68 19.40 -9.38
C TRP A 110 -9.61 19.82 -8.24
N THR A 111 -9.94 21.12 -8.16
CA THR A 111 -10.80 21.70 -7.12
C THR A 111 -12.13 22.22 -7.65
N ASP A 112 -12.20 22.58 -8.94
CA ASP A 112 -13.43 23.06 -9.58
C ASP A 112 -14.37 21.90 -9.90
N GLU A 113 -15.55 21.89 -9.29
CA GLU A 113 -16.53 20.80 -9.44
C GLU A 113 -17.04 20.61 -10.87
N SER A 114 -16.91 21.61 -11.73
CA SER A 114 -17.31 21.52 -13.14
C SER A 114 -16.30 20.74 -13.98
N GLU A 115 -15.04 20.62 -13.54
CA GLU A 115 -13.96 19.99 -14.29
C GLU A 115 -13.97 18.47 -14.14
N LEU A 116 -13.58 17.79 -15.23
CA LEU A 116 -13.50 16.32 -15.29
C LEU A 116 -12.53 15.78 -14.22
N GLU A 117 -11.40 16.44 -14.03
CA GLU A 117 -10.37 16.09 -13.08
C GLU A 117 -10.88 16.10 -11.62
N CYS A 118 -11.67 17.11 -11.23
CA CYS A 118 -12.29 17.16 -9.91
C CYS A 118 -13.30 16.01 -9.71
N LYS A 119 -14.08 15.68 -10.74
CA LYS A 119 -15.04 14.56 -10.69
C LYS A 119 -14.32 13.22 -10.52
N CYS A 120 -13.21 13.00 -11.23
CA CYS A 120 -12.33 11.85 -11.02
C CYS A 120 -11.78 11.81 -9.59
N GLN A 121 -11.37 12.97 -9.04
CA GLN A 121 -10.91 13.07 -7.66
C GLN A 121 -12.01 12.74 -6.64
N LYS A 122 -13.27 13.14 -6.89
CA LYS A 122 -14.42 12.80 -6.05
C LYS A 122 -14.65 11.29 -6.01
N LEU A 123 -14.53 10.59 -7.14
CA LEU A 123 -14.63 9.13 -7.17
C LEU A 123 -13.53 8.45 -6.34
N ALA A 124 -12.29 8.94 -6.42
CA ALA A 124 -11.19 8.42 -5.61
C ALA A 124 -11.36 8.71 -4.11
N THR A 125 -11.89 9.89 -3.79
CA THR A 125 -12.22 10.27 -2.41
C THR A 125 -13.30 9.37 -1.84
N LYS A 126 -14.39 9.15 -2.61
CA LYS A 126 -15.47 8.21 -2.26
C LYS A 126 -14.97 6.79 -2.05
N ARG A 127 -14.02 6.33 -2.89
CA ARG A 127 -13.32 5.06 -2.68
C ARG A 127 -12.61 5.07 -1.33
N ASN A 128 -11.77 6.05 -1.05
CA ASN A 128 -11.03 6.08 0.21
C ASN A 128 -11.96 6.11 1.43
N GLU A 129 -12.99 6.95 1.43
CA GLU A 129 -14.01 6.99 2.48
C GLU A 129 -14.69 5.64 2.70
N THR A 130 -15.06 4.96 1.61
CA THR A 130 -15.69 3.63 1.67
C THR A 130 -14.76 2.60 2.29
N PHE A 131 -13.46 2.66 2.00
CA PHE A 131 -12.45 1.77 2.57
C PHE A 131 -12.16 2.09 4.03
N HIS A 132 -12.05 3.37 4.39
CA HIS A 132 -11.81 3.81 5.77
C HIS A 132 -13.01 3.55 6.70
N SER A 133 -14.24 3.45 6.17
CA SER A 133 -15.45 3.10 6.92
C SER A 133 -15.85 1.63 6.69
N PHE A 134 -15.15 0.67 7.31
CA PHE A 134 -15.48 -0.76 7.17
C PHE A 134 -16.54 -1.20 8.18
N SER A 135 -17.66 -0.48 8.22
CA SER A 135 -18.87 -0.95 8.89
C SER A 135 -19.73 -1.71 7.88
N GLY A 136 -20.41 -2.75 8.36
CA GLY A 136 -21.46 -3.42 7.58
C GLY A 136 -22.50 -2.42 7.09
N LEU A 137 -23.13 -2.71 5.95
CA LEU A 137 -24.20 -1.89 5.39
C LEU A 137 -25.50 -2.66 5.35
N THR A 138 -26.58 -1.99 5.73
CA THR A 138 -27.93 -2.47 5.44
C THR A 138 -28.20 -2.40 3.93
N ILE A 139 -29.20 -3.14 3.45
CA ILE A 139 -29.57 -3.13 2.02
C ILE A 139 -29.92 -1.70 1.51
N PRO A 140 -30.70 -0.88 2.25
CA PRO A 140 -30.99 0.49 1.82
C PRO A 140 -29.74 1.38 1.74
N GLU A 141 -28.80 1.24 2.69
CA GLU A 141 -27.56 2.01 2.69
C GLU A 141 -26.65 1.60 1.53
N MET A 142 -26.50 0.30 1.29
CA MET A 142 -25.76 -0.21 0.12
C MET A 142 -26.34 0.33 -1.19
N ARG A 143 -27.68 0.32 -1.35
CA ARG A 143 -28.33 0.85 -2.57
C ARG A 143 -28.02 2.32 -2.75
N LYS A 144 -28.18 3.12 -1.69
CA LYS A 144 -27.87 4.55 -1.71
C LYS A 144 -26.40 4.83 -2.07
N GLU A 145 -25.48 4.05 -1.54
CA GLU A 145 -24.05 4.15 -1.85
C GLU A 145 -23.75 3.81 -3.31
N ILE A 146 -24.33 2.72 -3.83
CA ILE A 146 -24.17 2.33 -5.24
C ILE A 146 -24.79 3.36 -6.18
N GLU A 147 -25.97 3.89 -5.87
CA GLU A 147 -26.61 4.97 -6.64
C GLU A 147 -25.75 6.24 -6.67
N ALA A 148 -25.14 6.62 -5.54
CA ALA A 148 -24.21 7.74 -5.49
C ALA A 148 -22.98 7.52 -6.38
N ILE A 149 -22.44 6.29 -6.41
CA ILE A 149 -21.32 5.94 -7.29
C ILE A 149 -21.75 5.96 -8.76
N GLU A 150 -22.93 5.43 -9.09
CA GLU A 150 -23.48 5.44 -10.44
C GLU A 150 -23.65 6.87 -10.97
N LEU A 151 -24.18 7.78 -10.14
CA LEU A 151 -24.32 9.20 -10.49
C LEU A 151 -22.96 9.85 -10.75
N LEU A 152 -21.95 9.59 -9.91
CA LEU A 152 -20.58 10.09 -10.12
C LEU A 152 -19.97 9.55 -11.42
N VAL A 153 -20.16 8.26 -11.70
CA VAL A 153 -19.68 7.63 -12.95
C VAL A 153 -20.32 8.29 -14.17
N LYS A 154 -21.64 8.48 -14.16
CA LYS A 154 -22.38 9.14 -15.27
C LYS A 154 -21.95 10.59 -15.45
N ASP A 155 -21.68 11.31 -14.37
CA ASP A 155 -21.20 12.69 -14.44
C ASP A 155 -19.78 12.79 -15.03
N ILE A 156 -18.88 11.86 -14.66
CA ILE A 156 -17.54 11.74 -15.27
C ILE A 156 -17.66 11.45 -16.77
N LEU A 157 -18.46 10.46 -17.17
CA LEU A 157 -18.63 10.09 -18.57
C LEU A 157 -19.29 11.21 -19.39
N SER A 158 -20.26 11.92 -18.82
CA SER A 158 -20.88 13.09 -19.46
C SER A 158 -19.86 14.21 -19.71
N SER A 159 -19.00 14.49 -18.73
CA SER A 159 -17.92 15.46 -18.86
C SER A 159 -16.88 15.01 -19.90
N LEU A 160 -16.62 13.71 -19.98
CA LEU A 160 -15.74 13.12 -20.99
C LEU A 160 -16.31 13.28 -22.41
N LYS A 161 -17.62 13.08 -22.62
CA LYS A 161 -18.30 13.31 -23.91
C LYS A 161 -18.20 14.76 -24.37
N VAL A 162 -18.35 15.70 -23.45
CA VAL A 162 -18.21 17.14 -23.75
C VAL A 162 -16.77 17.46 -24.20
N ARG A 163 -15.76 16.89 -23.52
CA ARG A 163 -14.35 17.12 -23.85
C ARG A 163 -13.90 16.40 -25.13
N TYR A 164 -14.52 15.25 -25.46
CA TYR A 164 -14.19 14.45 -26.64
C TYR A 164 -15.41 14.09 -27.51
N PRO A 165 -16.01 15.06 -28.23
CA PRO A 165 -17.22 14.83 -29.01
C PRO A 165 -17.09 13.78 -30.12
N ALA A 166 -15.87 13.60 -30.65
CA ALA A 166 -15.60 12.63 -31.72
C ALA A 166 -15.73 11.16 -31.27
N GLU A 167 -15.70 10.87 -29.97
CA GLU A 167 -15.73 9.52 -29.41
C GLU A 167 -17.06 9.22 -28.68
N ILE A 168 -18.08 10.08 -28.82
CA ILE A 168 -19.37 9.95 -28.11
C ILE A 168 -19.99 8.55 -28.26
N VAL A 169 -19.94 7.97 -29.47
CA VAL A 169 -20.50 6.63 -29.72
C VAL A 169 -19.80 5.58 -28.86
N LYS A 170 -18.46 5.56 -28.84
CA LYS A 170 -17.70 4.62 -28.02
C LYS A 170 -17.92 4.85 -26.52
N ILE A 171 -18.02 6.11 -26.09
CA ILE A 171 -18.27 6.46 -24.69
C ILE A 171 -19.69 6.03 -24.27
N ASN A 172 -20.70 6.18 -25.14
CA ASN A 172 -22.05 5.69 -24.88
C ASN A 172 -22.11 4.16 -24.78
N ASP A 173 -21.42 3.44 -25.67
CA ASP A 173 -21.34 1.98 -25.61
C ASP A 173 -20.67 1.52 -24.30
N PHE A 174 -19.63 2.24 -23.86
CA PHE A 174 -18.95 1.99 -22.59
C PHE A 174 -19.86 2.30 -21.38
N GLU A 175 -20.60 3.40 -21.41
CA GLU A 175 -21.59 3.75 -20.38
C GLU A 175 -22.64 2.66 -20.22
N GLN A 176 -23.24 2.18 -21.32
CA GLN A 176 -24.22 1.10 -21.27
C GLN A 176 -23.65 -0.20 -20.68
N LYS A 177 -22.40 -0.56 -21.04
CA LYS A 177 -21.71 -1.70 -20.43
C LYS A 177 -21.47 -1.52 -18.94
N THR A 178 -21.13 -0.29 -18.53
CA THR A 178 -20.87 0.06 -17.13
C THR A 178 -22.16 0.01 -16.31
N ASP A 179 -23.25 0.59 -16.82
CA ASP A 179 -24.58 0.54 -16.18
C ASP A 179 -25.07 -0.90 -16.01
N LYS A 180 -24.90 -1.74 -17.05
CA LYS A 180 -25.21 -3.17 -16.97
C LYS A 180 -24.37 -3.86 -15.88
N LYS A 181 -23.07 -3.59 -15.82
CA LYS A 181 -22.16 -4.17 -14.82
C LYS A 181 -22.57 -3.78 -13.39
N ILE A 182 -22.88 -2.51 -13.15
CA ILE A 182 -23.33 -2.02 -11.83
C ILE A 182 -24.65 -2.70 -11.45
N SER A 183 -25.60 -2.75 -12.39
CA SER A 183 -26.91 -3.39 -12.18
C SER A 183 -26.78 -4.88 -11.85
N THR A 184 -25.90 -5.59 -12.56
CA THR A 184 -25.57 -7.00 -12.29
C THR A 184 -25.01 -7.17 -10.87
N ILE A 185 -24.03 -6.36 -10.46
CA ILE A 185 -23.44 -6.44 -9.11
C ILE A 185 -24.49 -6.15 -8.02
N LEU A 186 -25.41 -5.23 -8.27
CA LEU A 186 -26.46 -4.87 -7.32
C LEU A 186 -27.41 -6.05 -7.07
N VAL A 187 -27.81 -6.76 -8.13
CA VAL A 187 -28.82 -7.83 -8.07
C VAL A 187 -28.21 -9.18 -7.72
N GLU A 188 -27.11 -9.56 -8.38
CA GLU A 188 -26.51 -10.88 -8.25
C GLU A 188 -25.60 -10.98 -7.02
N PRO A 189 -25.47 -12.16 -6.38
CA PRO A 189 -24.48 -12.37 -5.35
C PRO A 189 -23.07 -12.32 -5.94
N LEU A 190 -22.11 -11.82 -5.16
CA LEU A 190 -20.71 -11.83 -5.56
C LEU A 190 -20.18 -13.27 -5.65
N GLY A 191 -19.38 -13.54 -6.68
CA GLY A 191 -18.68 -14.82 -6.81
C GLY A 191 -17.57 -14.97 -5.77
N ARG A 192 -17.00 -16.19 -5.69
CA ARG A 192 -15.94 -16.52 -4.72
C ARG A 192 -14.69 -15.66 -4.93
N SER A 193 -14.33 -15.37 -6.18
CA SER A 193 -13.18 -14.53 -6.54
C SER A 193 -13.35 -13.09 -6.04
N GLU A 194 -14.54 -12.53 -6.22
CA GLU A 194 -14.89 -11.16 -5.84
C GLU A 194 -14.92 -11.00 -4.32
N ILE A 195 -15.47 -12.00 -3.62
CA ILE A 195 -15.46 -12.05 -2.16
C ILE A 195 -14.03 -12.12 -1.65
N LYS A 196 -13.19 -13.03 -2.19
CA LYS A 196 -11.77 -13.12 -1.82
C LYS A 196 -11.03 -11.80 -2.01
N TYR A 197 -11.25 -11.12 -3.13
CA TYR A 197 -10.68 -9.81 -3.37
C TYR A 197 -11.12 -8.77 -2.33
N CYS A 198 -12.42 -8.71 -2.00
CA CYS A 198 -12.92 -7.78 -1.00
C CYS A 198 -12.41 -8.09 0.42
N LEU A 199 -12.28 -9.38 0.76
CA LEU A 199 -11.67 -9.82 2.01
C LEU A 199 -10.21 -9.41 2.09
N PHE A 200 -9.44 -9.66 1.04
CA PHE A 200 -8.05 -9.22 0.96
C PHE A 200 -7.90 -7.71 1.18
N GLN A 201 -8.78 -6.91 0.59
CA GLN A 201 -8.82 -5.46 0.82
C GLN A 201 -9.19 -5.09 2.27
N LYS A 202 -10.14 -5.81 2.88
CA LYS A 202 -10.47 -5.67 4.30
C LYS A 202 -9.24 -5.96 5.17
N TYR A 203 -8.49 -6.99 4.82
CA TYR A 203 -7.32 -7.41 5.56
C TYR A 203 -6.16 -6.41 5.46
N LEU A 204 -5.82 -5.95 4.27
CA LEU A 204 -4.83 -4.88 4.10
C LEU A 204 -5.18 -3.63 4.91
N LYS A 205 -6.47 -3.30 5.03
CA LYS A 205 -6.91 -2.19 5.85
C LYS A 205 -6.69 -2.46 7.35
N THR A 206 -7.14 -3.61 7.84
CA THR A 206 -6.91 -3.99 9.24
C THR A 206 -5.43 -3.97 9.60
N LEU A 207 -4.56 -4.45 8.70
CA LEU A 207 -3.12 -4.37 8.87
C LEU A 207 -2.64 -2.92 8.99
N ARG A 208 -3.11 -2.02 8.11
CA ARG A 208 -2.76 -0.59 8.13
C ARG A 208 -3.26 0.14 9.39
N ASP A 209 -4.47 -0.19 9.83
CA ASP A 209 -5.06 0.40 11.04
C ASP A 209 -4.27 0.01 12.31
N GLU A 210 -3.56 -1.12 12.28
CA GLU A 210 -2.71 -1.59 13.38
C GLU A 210 -1.27 -1.05 13.33
N ILE A 211 -0.83 -0.46 12.21
CA ILE A 211 0.53 0.11 12.08
C ILE A 211 0.85 1.12 13.20
N PRO A 212 -0.04 2.07 13.57
CA PRO A 212 0.24 3.01 14.66
C PRO A 212 0.46 2.30 16.01
N ASN A 213 -0.41 1.35 16.35
CA ASN A 213 -0.29 0.55 17.58
C ASN A 213 1.02 -0.24 17.58
N TYR A 214 1.40 -0.76 16.41
CA TYR A 214 2.62 -1.49 16.21
C TYR A 214 3.86 -0.61 16.40
N LYS A 215 3.87 0.60 15.80
CA LYS A 215 4.93 1.58 16.00
C LYS A 215 5.12 1.95 17.48
N ASP A 216 4.04 2.10 18.23
CA ASP A 216 4.11 2.33 19.67
C ASP A 216 4.76 1.16 20.43
N ARG A 217 4.52 -0.08 20.01
CA ARG A 217 5.23 -1.25 20.57
C ARG A 217 6.71 -1.25 20.19
N CYS A 218 7.06 -0.85 18.97
CA CYS A 218 8.45 -0.71 18.56
C CYS A 218 9.25 0.28 19.41
N LYS A 219 8.61 1.31 19.99
CA LYS A 219 9.27 2.23 20.95
C LYS A 219 9.84 1.50 22.18
N SER A 220 9.20 0.41 22.60
CA SER A 220 9.71 -0.41 23.71
C SER A 220 11.02 -1.13 23.37
N TRP A 221 11.31 -1.38 22.08
CA TRP A 221 12.56 -2.00 21.64
C TRP A 221 13.76 -1.06 21.79
N GLY A 222 13.52 0.25 21.85
CA GLY A 222 14.54 1.25 22.17
C GLY A 222 14.99 1.23 23.63
N GLN A 223 14.33 0.46 24.51
CA GLN A 223 14.66 0.38 25.93
C GLN A 223 15.70 -0.72 26.18
N LEU A 224 16.92 -0.32 26.57
CA LEU A 224 18.01 -1.21 26.92
C LEU A 224 18.13 -1.39 28.44
N LYS A 225 18.26 -2.66 28.85
CA LYS A 225 18.64 -3.03 30.21
C LYS A 225 20.14 -3.19 30.27
N ILE A 226 20.81 -2.09 30.54
CA ILE A 226 22.27 -2.05 30.61
C ILE A 226 22.67 -2.34 32.05
N LEU A 227 23.53 -3.36 32.24
CA LEU A 227 24.08 -3.74 33.54
C LEU A 227 23.04 -4.25 34.56
N ASP A 228 21.84 -4.68 34.14
CA ASP A 228 20.82 -5.30 35.01
C ASP A 228 21.43 -6.43 35.89
N PHE A 229 22.35 -7.20 35.30
CA PHE A 229 23.07 -8.28 35.98
C PHE A 229 24.07 -7.80 37.05
N LEU A 230 24.59 -6.57 36.94
CA LEU A 230 25.54 -5.99 37.89
C LEU A 230 24.88 -5.11 38.94
N LEU A 231 23.91 -4.29 38.53
CA LEU A 231 23.31 -3.26 39.38
C LEU A 231 22.11 -3.79 40.18
N LYS A 232 21.57 -4.97 39.83
CA LYS A 232 20.31 -5.51 40.37
C LYS A 232 19.15 -4.49 40.34
N SER A 233 19.27 -3.46 39.52
CA SER A 233 18.25 -2.45 39.28
C SER A 233 17.63 -2.72 37.92
N SER A 234 16.31 -2.63 37.84
CA SER A 234 15.55 -2.73 36.59
C SER A 234 15.44 -1.37 35.91
N THR A 235 16.58 -0.71 35.68
CA THR A 235 16.63 0.59 35.01
C THR A 235 16.72 0.40 33.50
N PHE A 236 15.71 0.92 32.80
CA PHE A 236 15.69 0.96 31.36
C PHE A 236 16.34 2.26 30.87
N HIS A 237 17.18 2.15 29.84
CA HIS A 237 17.81 3.28 29.20
C HIS A 237 17.34 3.39 27.76
N ASP A 238 16.98 4.60 27.34
CA ASP A 238 16.67 4.87 25.95
C ASP A 238 17.95 4.79 25.11
N ILE A 239 17.94 3.87 24.13
CA ILE A 239 19.06 3.64 23.21
C ILE A 239 19.48 4.94 22.50
N ARG A 240 18.57 5.87 22.24
CA ARG A 240 18.88 7.14 21.56
C ARG A 240 19.83 8.04 22.35
N LEU A 241 19.79 7.95 23.68
CA LEU A 241 20.67 8.72 24.56
C LEU A 241 22.07 8.12 24.66
N LEU A 242 22.22 6.86 24.23
CA LEU A 242 23.44 6.08 24.38
C LEU A 242 24.09 5.70 23.06
N PHE A 243 23.33 5.77 21.96
CA PHE A 243 23.80 5.42 20.65
C PHE A 243 24.89 6.38 20.21
N THR A 244 26.00 5.81 19.75
CA THR A 244 27.11 6.53 19.15
C THR A 244 27.27 6.00 17.74
N ASP A 245 27.69 6.86 16.81
CA ASP A 245 27.79 6.50 15.40
C ASP A 245 28.75 5.32 15.23
N ILE A 246 28.25 4.25 14.61
CA ILE A 246 29.02 3.05 14.32
C ILE A 246 29.56 3.14 12.90
N ILE A 247 30.84 2.79 12.74
CA ILE A 247 31.47 2.74 11.43
C ILE A 247 31.06 1.43 10.76
N VAL A 248 30.28 1.54 9.68
CA VAL A 248 29.94 0.41 8.83
C VAL A 248 30.74 0.50 7.54
N GLU A 249 31.33 -0.62 7.12
CA GLU A 249 32.12 -0.67 5.88
C GLU A 249 31.45 -1.64 4.91
N LYS A 250 31.23 -1.18 3.68
CA LYS A 250 30.72 -2.05 2.62
C LYS A 250 31.84 -2.98 2.17
N SER A 251 31.60 -4.29 2.30
CA SER A 251 32.46 -5.33 1.76
C SER A 251 32.13 -5.55 0.28
N ASP A 252 32.86 -4.87 -0.62
CA ASP A 252 32.89 -5.24 -2.04
C ASP A 252 34.15 -6.08 -2.31
N SER A 253 34.00 -7.21 -3.01
CA SER A 253 35.06 -8.18 -3.32
C SER A 253 36.24 -7.62 -4.12
N LEU A 254 36.16 -6.36 -4.58
CA LEU A 254 37.17 -5.68 -5.38
C LEU A 254 37.33 -4.20 -4.93
N LYS A 255 38.21 -3.98 -3.95
CA LYS A 255 38.96 -2.72 -3.71
C LYS A 255 38.16 -1.42 -3.53
N SER A 256 37.44 -1.29 -2.42
CA SER A 256 37.52 -0.13 -1.51
C SER A 256 36.52 -0.29 -0.37
N ASN A 257 36.99 -0.29 0.88
CA ASN A 257 36.12 -0.19 2.06
C ASN A 257 35.48 1.20 2.02
N THR A 258 34.27 1.26 1.48
CA THR A 258 33.50 2.51 1.47
C THR A 258 32.78 2.57 2.80
N ARG A 259 32.99 3.65 3.55
CA ARG A 259 32.24 3.90 4.78
C ARG A 259 30.79 4.16 4.42
N VAL A 260 29.89 3.49 5.14
CA VAL A 260 28.45 3.58 5.04
C VAL A 260 27.96 4.18 6.35
N ASP A 261 27.21 5.28 6.28
CA ASP A 261 26.50 5.78 7.46
C ASP A 261 25.41 4.77 7.82
N TYR A 262 25.17 4.50 9.10
CA TYR A 262 24.09 3.59 9.49
C TYR A 262 22.72 4.07 8.97
N LYS A 263 22.55 5.37 8.73
CA LYS A 263 21.35 5.95 8.10
C LYS A 263 21.14 5.45 6.67
N ASP A 264 22.24 5.16 5.97
CA ASP A 264 22.20 4.66 4.60
C ASP A 264 21.92 3.15 4.53
N ILE A 265 22.00 2.42 5.65
CA ILE A 265 21.75 0.96 5.69
C ILE A 265 20.37 0.62 5.15
N LEU A 266 19.35 1.40 5.51
CA LEU A 266 17.99 1.18 5.04
C LEU A 266 17.83 1.50 3.55
N THR A 267 18.48 2.56 3.08
CA THR A 267 18.51 2.89 1.65
C THR A 267 19.26 1.82 0.84
N LEU A 268 20.28 1.19 1.42
CA LEU A 268 20.96 0.05 0.81
C LEU A 268 20.06 -1.20 0.83
N ALA A 269 19.36 -1.43 1.93
CA ALA A 269 18.41 -2.54 2.06
C ALA A 269 17.23 -2.41 1.09
N SER A 270 16.78 -1.20 0.74
CA SER A 270 15.69 -1.04 -0.24
C SER A 270 16.08 -1.39 -1.68
N ASN A 271 17.39 -1.44 -1.97
CA ASN A 271 17.92 -1.80 -3.28
C ASN A 271 18.38 -3.27 -3.37
N LEU A 272 18.39 -4.00 -2.25
CA LEU A 272 18.91 -5.37 -2.15
C LEU A 272 17.86 -6.28 -1.52
N ALA A 273 17.65 -7.47 -2.07
CA ALA A 273 16.71 -8.42 -1.47
C ALA A 273 17.14 -8.89 -0.07
N ILE A 274 18.47 -8.96 0.17
CA ILE A 274 19.06 -9.40 1.45
C ILE A 274 20.31 -8.55 1.71
N LEU A 275 20.41 -8.00 2.93
CA LEU A 275 21.58 -7.31 3.44
C LEU A 275 22.14 -8.05 4.64
N LEU A 276 23.41 -8.48 4.57
CA LEU A 276 24.10 -9.13 5.67
C LEU A 276 25.02 -8.12 6.38
N ILE A 277 24.85 -7.96 7.69
CA ILE A 277 25.72 -7.14 8.54
C ILE A 277 26.51 -8.08 9.45
N SER A 278 27.82 -8.15 9.23
CA SER A 278 28.73 -8.98 10.01
C SER A 278 29.66 -8.12 10.88
N SER A 279 29.85 -8.53 12.12
CA SER A 279 30.89 -8.00 13.02
C SER A 279 31.22 -9.02 14.08
N GLU A 280 32.33 -8.81 14.79
CA GLU A 280 32.67 -9.61 15.97
C GLU A 280 31.59 -9.51 17.07
N ALA A 281 31.62 -10.45 18.02
CA ALA A 281 30.75 -10.40 19.19
C ALA A 281 30.95 -9.07 19.95
N GLY A 282 29.85 -8.41 20.32
CA GLY A 282 29.91 -7.09 20.93
C GLY A 282 30.12 -5.92 19.95
N GLY A 283 30.24 -6.18 18.64
CA GLY A 283 30.38 -5.13 17.61
C GLY A 283 29.12 -4.30 17.32
N GLY A 284 28.12 -4.31 18.22
CA GLY A 284 26.97 -3.40 18.16
C GLY A 284 25.82 -3.75 17.22
N LYS A 285 25.76 -4.95 16.62
CA LYS A 285 24.71 -5.37 15.65
C LYS A 285 23.28 -5.17 16.20
N THR A 286 22.98 -5.83 17.32
CA THR A 286 21.69 -5.71 18.03
C THR A 286 21.38 -4.25 18.42
N THR A 287 22.41 -3.48 18.78
CA THR A 287 22.26 -2.06 19.17
C THR A 287 21.83 -1.21 17.97
N ILE A 288 22.46 -1.38 16.80
CA ILE A 288 22.05 -0.70 15.55
C ILE A 288 20.61 -1.05 15.22
N PHE A 289 20.25 -2.33 15.25
CA PHE A 289 18.90 -2.78 14.89
C PHE A 289 17.83 -2.18 15.81
N ARG A 290 18.06 -2.21 17.13
CA ARG A 290 17.15 -1.60 18.11
C ARG A 290 17.03 -0.09 17.93
N TYR A 291 18.12 0.58 17.59
CA TYR A 291 18.11 2.02 17.33
C TYR A 291 17.25 2.33 16.10
N VAL A 292 17.46 1.61 14.99
CA VAL A 292 16.71 1.75 13.74
C VAL A 292 15.21 1.49 13.96
N ILE A 293 14.83 0.41 14.64
CA ILE A 293 13.43 0.09 14.92
C ILE A 293 12.77 1.18 15.79
N ASN A 294 13.48 1.68 16.79
CA ASN A 294 12.98 2.74 17.66
C ASN A 294 12.80 4.07 16.90
N ASP A 295 13.76 4.43 16.06
CA ASP A 295 13.73 5.62 15.22
C ASP A 295 12.55 5.59 14.23
N TRP A 296 12.29 4.42 13.61
CA TRP A 296 11.13 4.18 12.77
C TRP A 296 9.80 4.30 13.52
N GLY A 297 9.72 3.74 14.73
CA GLY A 297 8.52 3.76 15.58
C GLY A 297 8.14 5.16 16.06
N GLU A 298 9.13 6.06 16.21
CA GLU A 298 8.92 7.45 16.62
C GLU A 298 8.58 8.39 15.44
N GLY A 299 8.69 7.90 14.19
CA GLY A 299 8.51 8.74 13.01
C GLY A 299 9.60 9.81 12.87
N ALA A 300 10.81 9.53 13.37
CA ALA A 300 11.91 10.48 13.34
C ALA A 300 12.49 10.64 11.91
N SER A 301 12.95 11.87 11.62
CA SER A 301 13.34 12.37 10.29
C SER A 301 14.56 11.70 9.65
N THR A 302 15.29 10.87 10.39
CA THR A 302 16.43 10.10 9.87
C THR A 302 15.98 8.98 8.94
N MET A 303 14.73 8.54 9.09
CA MET A 303 14.02 7.78 8.07
C MET A 303 13.15 8.73 7.27
N ASN A 304 13.30 8.74 5.95
CA ASN A 304 12.29 9.39 5.13
C ASN A 304 10.97 8.65 5.37
N GLU A 305 9.96 9.36 5.85
CA GLU A 305 8.59 8.88 5.88
C GLU A 305 8.23 8.35 4.47
N GLY A 306 8.14 7.04 4.28
CA GLY A 306 7.77 6.42 3.00
C GLY A 306 8.58 5.22 2.51
N ASP A 307 9.66 4.81 3.19
CA ASP A 307 10.50 3.70 2.72
C ASP A 307 9.99 2.30 3.12
N TYR A 308 9.40 2.15 4.31
CA TYR A 308 8.82 0.87 4.77
C TYR A 308 7.51 1.08 5.55
N ASP A 309 6.48 0.33 5.19
CA ASP A 309 5.16 0.30 5.85
C ASP A 309 5.22 -0.47 7.17
N LEU A 310 6.02 -1.55 7.20
CA LEU A 310 6.19 -2.43 8.36
C LEU A 310 7.66 -2.88 8.48
N ILE A 311 8.16 -2.89 9.71
CA ILE A 311 9.47 -3.47 10.05
C ILE A 311 9.25 -4.57 11.08
N PHE A 312 9.54 -5.83 10.76
CA PHE A 312 9.39 -6.97 11.68
C PHE A 312 10.74 -7.36 12.29
N PRO A 313 10.96 -7.16 13.61
CA PRO A 313 12.14 -7.64 14.29
C PRO A 313 12.00 -9.13 14.64
N MET A 314 12.87 -9.95 14.08
CA MET A 314 12.99 -11.38 14.36
C MET A 314 14.29 -11.63 15.13
N LEU A 315 14.16 -12.17 16.34
CA LEU A 315 15.28 -12.60 17.16
C LEU A 315 15.38 -14.13 17.04
N PHE A 316 16.41 -14.66 16.37
CA PHE A 316 16.50 -16.11 16.15
C PHE A 316 16.67 -16.92 17.44
N ARG A 317 17.25 -16.31 18.48
CA ARG A 317 17.32 -16.88 19.82
C ARG A 317 15.98 -16.94 20.58
N ASP A 318 14.90 -16.35 20.07
CA ASP A 318 13.61 -16.36 20.77
C ASP A 318 12.95 -17.74 20.66
N PRO A 319 12.83 -18.51 21.76
CA PRO A 319 12.25 -19.85 21.71
C PRO A 319 10.73 -19.83 21.48
N HIS A 320 10.07 -18.67 21.57
CA HIS A 320 8.63 -18.54 21.43
C HIS A 320 8.18 -18.29 19.99
N THR A 321 9.09 -17.92 19.10
CA THR A 321 8.79 -17.63 17.69
C THR A 321 9.30 -18.77 16.82
N SER A 322 8.39 -19.62 16.33
CA SER A 322 8.74 -20.79 15.50
C SER A 322 8.48 -20.59 14.00
N SER A 323 7.77 -19.52 13.66
CA SER A 323 7.32 -19.21 12.31
C SER A 323 7.17 -17.70 12.11
N VAL A 324 7.10 -17.25 10.86
CA VAL A 324 6.87 -15.82 10.53
C VAL A 324 5.49 -15.40 11.02
N GLU A 325 4.53 -16.30 10.96
CA GLU A 325 3.16 -16.12 11.41
C GLU A 325 3.07 -15.91 12.92
N ASP A 326 3.78 -16.72 13.70
CA ASP A 326 3.87 -16.54 15.16
C ASP A 326 4.42 -15.15 15.48
N LEU A 327 5.49 -14.73 14.79
CA LEU A 327 6.08 -13.41 14.95
C LEU A 327 5.04 -12.30 14.68
N ILE A 328 4.33 -12.38 13.55
CA ILE A 328 3.35 -11.36 13.17
C ILE A 328 2.20 -11.34 14.17
N PHE A 329 1.70 -12.48 14.61
CA PHE A 329 0.61 -12.54 15.57
C PHE A 329 1.00 -12.03 16.96
N ASP A 330 2.24 -12.23 17.38
CA ASP A 330 2.74 -11.70 18.64
C ASP A 330 2.90 -10.17 18.57
N LEU A 331 3.41 -9.68 17.44
CA LEU A 331 3.58 -8.25 17.20
C LEU A 331 2.25 -7.52 16.94
N LEU A 332 1.29 -8.19 16.28
CA LEU A 332 -0.02 -7.69 15.83
C LEU A 332 -1.17 -8.61 16.29
N PRO A 333 -1.42 -8.75 17.61
CA PRO A 333 -2.37 -9.73 18.17
C PRO A 333 -3.85 -9.42 17.87
N SER A 334 -4.15 -8.17 17.55
CA SER A 334 -5.44 -7.71 17.02
C SER A 334 -5.79 -8.41 15.70
N ILE A 335 -4.77 -8.64 14.85
CA ILE A 335 -4.95 -9.29 13.54
C ILE A 335 -5.31 -10.76 13.69
N LYS A 336 -4.77 -11.46 14.70
CA LYS A 336 -5.06 -12.88 15.00
C LYS A 336 -6.56 -13.19 15.15
N LYS A 337 -7.35 -12.21 15.56
CA LYS A 337 -8.81 -12.38 15.72
C LYS A 337 -9.58 -12.24 14.41
N SER A 338 -8.95 -11.66 13.38
CA SER A 338 -9.61 -11.20 12.16
C SER A 338 -9.14 -11.91 10.89
N MET A 339 -7.97 -12.53 10.92
CA MET A 339 -7.33 -13.18 9.78
C MET A 339 -6.75 -14.52 10.18
N ASP A 340 -6.75 -15.46 9.24
CA ASP A 340 -5.94 -16.66 9.35
C ASP A 340 -4.51 -16.42 8.82
N THR A 341 -3.70 -17.48 8.87
CA THR A 341 -2.32 -17.48 8.39
C THR A 341 -2.22 -17.13 6.89
N ASP A 342 -3.04 -17.75 6.05
CA ASP A 342 -2.97 -17.57 4.59
C ASP A 342 -3.35 -16.14 4.19
N ASP A 343 -4.34 -15.57 4.89
CA ASP A 343 -4.81 -14.20 4.70
C ASP A 343 -3.71 -13.16 5.00
N ILE A 344 -2.94 -13.38 6.07
CA ILE A 344 -1.83 -12.50 6.48
C ILE A 344 -0.65 -12.62 5.52
N MET A 345 -0.28 -13.85 5.17
CA MET A 345 0.81 -14.07 4.23
C MET A 345 0.49 -13.43 2.87
N SER A 346 -0.76 -13.54 2.42
CA SER A 346 -1.21 -12.82 1.22
C SER A 346 -1.03 -11.30 1.33
N CYS A 347 -1.28 -10.71 2.51
CA CYS A 347 -1.07 -9.28 2.74
C CYS A 347 0.41 -8.89 2.77
N ILE A 348 1.27 -9.77 3.28
CA ILE A 348 2.71 -9.53 3.39
C ILE A 348 3.42 -9.70 2.04
N GLU A 349 2.96 -10.66 1.24
CA GLU A 349 3.46 -10.89 -0.12
C GLU A 349 2.93 -9.84 -1.12
N ASP A 350 1.99 -9.00 -0.71
CA ASP A 350 1.45 -7.95 -1.55
C ASP A 350 2.54 -6.95 -1.97
N PRO A 351 2.82 -6.77 -3.28
CA PRO A 351 3.89 -5.89 -3.74
C PRO A 351 3.68 -4.42 -3.38
N SER A 352 2.46 -4.03 -2.96
CA SER A 352 2.19 -2.68 -2.49
C SER A 352 2.62 -2.42 -1.06
N GLN A 353 2.93 -3.47 -0.30
CA GLN A 353 3.47 -3.36 1.05
C GLN A 353 5.01 -3.36 1.00
N LYS A 354 5.62 -2.34 1.59
CA LYS A 354 7.06 -2.26 1.77
C LYS A 354 7.42 -2.78 3.15
N ILE A 355 7.79 -4.06 3.21
CA ILE A 355 8.05 -4.75 4.47
C ILE A 355 9.55 -5.02 4.61
N LEU A 356 10.10 -4.79 5.79
CA LEU A 356 11.47 -5.11 6.16
C LEU A 356 11.49 -6.12 7.30
N PHE A 357 12.22 -7.22 7.13
CA PHE A 357 12.52 -8.15 8.22
C PHE A 357 13.94 -7.87 8.76
N PHE A 358 14.05 -7.62 10.06
CA PHE A 358 15.34 -7.55 10.75
C PHE A 358 15.59 -8.84 11.48
N CYS A 359 16.57 -9.62 11.02
CA CYS A 359 16.91 -10.90 11.63
C CYS A 359 18.20 -10.77 12.45
N ASP A 360 18.09 -10.88 13.78
CA ASP A 360 19.23 -10.81 14.71
C ASP A 360 19.61 -12.19 15.26
N GLY A 361 20.91 -12.43 15.39
CA GLY A 361 21.47 -13.69 15.91
C GLY A 361 21.42 -14.87 14.94
N TYR A 362 21.79 -14.69 13.66
CA TYR A 362 21.78 -15.79 12.67
C TYR A 362 22.69 -16.99 13.04
N ASP A 363 23.69 -16.73 13.88
CA ASP A 363 24.59 -17.73 14.45
C ASP A 363 24.05 -18.42 15.71
N GLU A 364 22.96 -17.91 16.29
CA GLU A 364 22.22 -18.46 17.44
C GLU A 364 21.05 -19.33 16.95
#